data_AF-A0A5C8EM66-F1
#
_entry.id   AF-A0A5C8EM66-F1
#
_cell.length_a   1.000
_cell.length_b   1.000
_cell.length_c   1.000
_cell.angle_alpha   90.00
_cell.angle_beta   90.00
_cell.angle_gamma   90.00
#
_symmetry.space_group_name_H-M   'P 1'
#
loop_
_entity.id
_entity.type
_entity.pdbx_description
1 polymer ?
#
loop_
_entity_poly.entity_id
_entity_poly.type
_entity_poly.pdbx_seq_one_letter_code
_entity_poly.pdbx_strand_id
1 'polypeptide(L)'
;MKKIFLTTIALLSMASASVFGMYGVDSGWIDFLTHGNQFRARMQQLGFTLGNDTIKGTFGFFNTYSFGDMLNVPANGDATFIPDMSMGIGYTSSAIGIGVGYTMSFGNKEQKFNGKATSKGQLQLGHTPVLVLNALDNALRIAVPIQVYQNSDKFAVDSSYKYTAVSMDAQIRYYTGLDMLPQIRLYLRFGHYDTENKVANVTTKSKAETFGFDFRLWFGSMVEEVALQPIVKIQFNTALGKNHEETRIQAINILKKGISIPDVKNDKNPYTLNIIPALGISANSDIVSLYLEPSLGLKITGSASKNVKEAYDLGYGVYGEIYITPVKNVEWYFEASIDNLDANTKGLSFAGSTGITWYLPAL
;
A
#
# COMPACT_ATOMS: atom_id res chain seq x y z
N MET A 1 18.67 -5.57 -32.63
CA MET A 1 18.32 -4.26 -32.04
C MET A 1 16.96 -4.29 -31.34
N LYS A 2 15.82 -4.56 -32.01
CA LYS A 2 14.48 -4.64 -31.36
C LYS A 2 14.36 -5.53 -30.11
N LYS A 3 14.98 -6.72 -30.09
CA LYS A 3 14.93 -7.63 -28.93
C LYS A 3 15.73 -7.14 -27.70
N ILE A 4 16.75 -6.32 -27.89
CA ILE A 4 17.55 -5.75 -26.79
C ILE A 4 16.73 -4.65 -26.10
N PHE A 5 16.00 -3.83 -26.86
CA PHE A 5 15.10 -2.81 -26.31
C PHE A 5 14.05 -3.39 -25.36
N LEU A 6 13.45 -4.54 -25.72
CA LEU A 6 12.44 -5.21 -24.89
C LEU A 6 13.00 -5.68 -23.54
N THR A 7 14.19 -6.30 -23.54
CA THR A 7 14.85 -6.77 -22.32
C THR A 7 15.31 -5.60 -21.46
N THR A 8 15.84 -4.55 -22.07
CA THR A 8 16.28 -3.33 -21.37
C THR A 8 15.08 -2.61 -20.76
N ILE A 9 14.02 -2.26 -21.50
CA ILE A 9 12.85 -1.56 -20.92
C ILE A 9 12.14 -2.40 -19.85
N ALA A 10 12.02 -3.71 -20.03
CA ALA A 10 11.46 -4.59 -19.01
C ALA A 10 12.33 -4.64 -17.75
N LEU A 11 13.65 -4.82 -17.89
CA LEU A 11 14.61 -4.77 -16.77
C LEU A 11 14.61 -3.39 -16.09
N LEU A 12 14.54 -2.30 -16.86
CA LEU A 12 14.45 -0.93 -16.35
C LEU A 12 13.16 -0.71 -15.58
N SER A 13 12.01 -1.16 -16.10
CA SER A 13 10.72 -1.10 -15.39
C SER A 13 10.65 -1.97 -14.14
N MET A 14 11.47 -3.03 -14.09
CA MET A 14 11.60 -3.92 -12.93
C MET A 14 12.58 -3.35 -11.90
N ALA A 15 13.61 -2.62 -12.34
CA ALA A 15 14.59 -1.95 -11.49
C ALA A 15 14.05 -0.63 -10.90
N SER A 16 13.36 0.19 -11.70
CA SER A 16 12.74 1.46 -11.28
C SER A 16 11.41 1.27 -10.53
N ALA A 17 10.99 0.03 -10.31
CA ALA A 17 9.87 -0.31 -9.43
C ALA A 17 10.35 -0.99 -8.15
N SER A 18 11.66 -1.05 -7.89
CA SER A 18 12.25 -1.89 -6.83
C SER A 18 12.20 -1.29 -5.43
N VAL A 19 11.02 -0.78 -5.07
CA VAL A 19 10.57 -0.62 -3.67
C VAL A 19 10.11 -1.98 -3.12
N PHE A 20 11.04 -2.91 -3.10
CA PHE A 20 10.77 -4.32 -2.85
C PHE A 20 11.13 -4.73 -1.42
N GLY A 21 10.89 -5.96 -0.98
CA GLY A 21 11.18 -6.42 0.39
C GLY A 21 10.43 -5.72 1.54
N MET A 22 9.68 -6.55 2.28
CA MET A 22 8.97 -6.22 3.51
C MET A 22 7.67 -5.47 3.34
N TYR A 23 6.67 -6.31 3.19
CA TYR A 23 5.38 -5.97 2.67
C TYR A 23 4.54 -5.39 3.79
N GLY A 24 4.02 -4.18 3.58
CA GLY A 24 3.04 -3.61 4.49
C GLY A 24 1.69 -4.32 4.37
N VAL A 25 0.66 -3.60 4.79
CA VAL A 25 -0.75 -4.05 4.73
C VAL A 25 -1.38 -3.92 3.35
N ASP A 26 -0.58 -3.54 2.36
CA ASP A 26 -1.00 -3.21 1.01
C ASP A 26 -0.48 -4.23 -0.02
N SER A 27 -0.51 -3.84 -1.29
CA SER A 27 -0.17 -4.73 -2.40
C SER A 27 1.33 -4.88 -2.63
N GLY A 28 2.21 -4.37 -1.75
CA GLY A 28 3.66 -4.58 -1.85
C GLY A 28 4.06 -6.05 -1.95
N TRP A 29 3.22 -6.95 -1.41
CA TRP A 29 3.34 -8.41 -1.51
C TRP A 29 3.45 -8.96 -2.94
N ILE A 30 3.01 -8.22 -3.96
CA ILE A 30 2.98 -8.68 -5.35
C ILE A 30 4.34 -9.11 -5.90
N ASP A 31 5.43 -8.63 -5.33
CA ASP A 31 6.78 -8.94 -5.77
C ASP A 31 7.47 -10.00 -4.88
N PHE A 32 6.80 -10.52 -3.84
CA PHE A 32 7.33 -11.55 -2.94
C PHE A 32 7.87 -12.78 -3.67
N LEU A 33 7.10 -13.31 -4.61
CA LEU A 33 7.48 -14.50 -5.36
C LEU A 33 8.64 -14.24 -6.34
N THR A 34 8.88 -13.00 -6.76
CA THR A 34 10.00 -12.63 -7.64
C THR A 34 11.23 -12.14 -6.91
N HIS A 35 11.16 -11.85 -5.62
CA HIS A 35 12.35 -11.48 -4.85
C HIS A 35 13.33 -12.64 -4.75
N GLY A 36 14.59 -12.34 -5.08
CA GLY A 36 15.72 -13.20 -4.74
C GLY A 36 16.03 -13.15 -3.25
N ASN A 37 17.02 -13.95 -2.84
CA ASN A 37 17.48 -13.92 -1.45
C ASN A 37 18.08 -12.56 -1.15
N GLN A 38 17.56 -11.91 -0.11
CA GLN A 38 17.97 -10.56 0.26
C GLN A 38 17.75 -10.29 1.74
N PHE A 39 18.64 -9.51 2.32
CA PHE A 39 18.43 -8.81 3.58
C PHE A 39 18.27 -7.32 3.31
N ARG A 40 17.32 -6.67 3.96
CA ARG A 40 16.94 -5.28 3.70
C ARG A 40 16.89 -4.49 5.00
N ALA A 41 17.56 -3.36 5.00
CA ALA A 41 17.52 -2.36 6.07
C ALA A 41 17.34 -0.97 5.45
N ARG A 42 16.09 -0.51 5.38
CA ARG A 42 15.70 0.82 4.95
C ARG A 42 15.05 1.59 6.10
N MET A 43 14.91 2.90 5.94
CA MET A 43 14.35 3.78 6.97
C MET A 43 13.01 3.29 7.53
N GLN A 44 12.18 2.63 6.73
CA GLN A 44 10.84 2.15 7.13
C GLN A 44 10.75 0.62 7.22
N GLN A 45 11.84 -0.11 6.94
CA GLN A 45 11.82 -1.55 6.65
C GLN A 45 13.08 -2.25 7.16
N LEU A 46 12.95 -3.25 8.05
CA LEU A 46 13.99 -4.22 8.40
C LEU A 46 13.61 -5.73 8.32
N GLY A 47 14.29 -6.54 7.49
CA GLY A 47 13.84 -7.91 7.24
C GLY A 47 14.55 -8.63 6.09
N PHE A 48 14.05 -9.81 5.73
CA PHE A 48 14.66 -10.67 4.72
C PHE A 48 13.64 -11.45 3.87
N THR A 49 14.10 -11.87 2.70
CA THR A 49 13.52 -12.96 1.91
C THR A 49 14.62 -13.99 1.69
N LEU A 50 14.36 -15.25 2.00
CA LEU A 50 15.31 -16.35 1.86
C LEU A 50 14.62 -17.58 1.28
N GLY A 51 15.33 -18.36 0.49
CA GLY A 51 14.79 -19.57 -0.10
C GLY A 51 15.73 -20.20 -1.13
N ASN A 52 15.19 -21.21 -1.80
CA ASN A 52 15.77 -21.81 -2.99
C ASN A 52 14.83 -21.56 -4.19
N ASP A 53 15.08 -22.23 -5.31
CA ASP A 53 14.30 -22.04 -6.54
C ASP A 53 12.82 -22.47 -6.41
N THR A 54 12.49 -23.28 -5.41
CA THR A 54 11.17 -23.89 -5.24
C THR A 54 10.39 -23.32 -4.06
N ILE A 55 11.05 -23.04 -2.94
CA ILE A 55 10.42 -22.57 -1.71
C ILE A 55 11.17 -21.33 -1.23
N LYS A 56 10.42 -20.28 -0.92
CA LYS A 56 10.94 -19.08 -0.27
C LYS A 56 10.07 -18.60 0.86
N GLY A 57 10.72 -18.06 1.88
CA GLY A 57 10.11 -17.44 3.04
C GLY A 57 10.55 -15.99 3.17
N THR A 58 9.75 -15.21 3.88
CA THR A 58 10.05 -13.82 4.19
C THR A 58 9.61 -13.48 5.60
N PHE A 59 10.35 -12.60 6.25
CA PHE A 59 10.00 -12.03 7.53
C PHE A 59 10.53 -10.59 7.63
N GLY A 60 9.77 -9.69 8.23
CA GLY A 60 10.27 -8.37 8.59
C GLY A 60 9.24 -7.41 9.18
N PHE A 61 9.70 -6.20 9.46
CA PHE A 61 8.96 -5.09 10.07
C PHE A 61 8.80 -3.87 9.15
N PHE A 62 7.59 -3.48 8.82
CA PHE A 62 7.29 -2.23 8.11
C PHE A 62 6.78 -1.16 9.08
N ASN A 63 7.29 0.07 8.99
CA ASN A 63 6.78 1.19 9.77
C ASN A 63 6.42 2.34 8.84
N THR A 64 5.27 2.98 9.07
CA THR A 64 4.85 4.19 8.35
C THR A 64 5.73 5.40 8.72
N TYR A 65 6.44 5.34 9.85
CA TYR A 65 7.46 6.29 10.29
C TYR A 65 8.87 5.69 10.15
N SER A 66 9.91 6.42 10.58
CA SER A 66 11.27 5.89 10.54
C SER A 66 11.51 4.82 11.62
N PHE A 67 12.43 3.90 11.35
CA PHE A 67 12.91 2.89 12.30
C PHE A 67 13.59 3.53 13.51
N GLY A 68 14.12 4.76 13.36
CA GLY A 68 14.66 5.55 14.47
C GLY A 68 13.59 6.01 15.47
N ASP A 69 12.38 6.29 14.99
CA ASP A 69 11.23 6.64 15.85
C ASP A 69 10.70 5.44 16.65
N MET A 70 11.07 4.23 16.24
CA MET A 70 10.64 2.96 16.83
C MET A 70 11.22 2.70 18.23
N LEU A 71 12.25 3.46 18.63
CA LEU A 71 12.88 3.43 19.95
C LEU A 71 12.60 4.69 20.78
N ASN A 72 11.68 5.55 20.35
CA ASN A 72 11.38 6.76 21.10
C ASN A 72 10.67 6.40 22.41
N VAL A 73 11.41 6.51 23.52
CA VAL A 73 10.90 6.36 24.89
C VAL A 73 10.57 7.78 25.37
N PRO A 74 9.29 8.16 25.52
CA PRO A 74 8.95 9.44 26.13
C PRO A 74 9.51 9.49 27.55
N ALA A 75 9.95 10.67 28.02
CA ALA A 75 10.55 10.85 29.33
C ALA A 75 9.70 10.34 30.53
N ASN A 76 8.39 10.12 30.31
CA ASN A 76 7.42 9.69 31.33
C ASN A 76 6.55 8.47 30.92
N GLY A 77 6.98 7.58 30.01
CA GLY A 77 6.10 6.46 29.61
C GLY A 77 6.73 5.27 28.87
N ASP A 78 5.90 4.23 28.67
CA ASP A 78 6.20 3.03 27.88
C ASP A 78 6.62 3.39 26.45
N ALA A 79 7.75 2.85 25.98
CA ALA A 79 8.12 2.87 24.57
C ALA A 79 7.01 2.25 23.72
N THR A 80 6.48 2.97 22.73
CA THR A 80 5.41 2.44 21.87
C THR A 80 6.00 1.92 20.56
N PHE A 81 6.34 0.63 20.54
CA PHE A 81 6.79 -0.08 19.34
C PHE A 81 5.58 -0.48 18.49
N ILE A 82 5.35 0.18 17.34
CA ILE A 82 4.17 -0.06 16.47
C ILE A 82 4.55 -0.34 14.99
N PRO A 83 5.55 -1.19 14.65
CA PRO A 83 5.72 -1.60 13.27
C PRO A 83 4.69 -2.67 12.90
N ASP A 84 4.24 -2.66 11.65
CA ASP A 84 3.56 -3.80 11.06
C ASP A 84 4.57 -4.97 10.91
N MET A 85 4.20 -6.16 11.35
CA MET A 85 5.05 -7.36 11.24
C MET A 85 4.52 -8.27 10.13
N SER A 86 5.40 -8.67 9.22
CA SER A 86 5.03 -9.41 8.02
C SER A 86 5.81 -10.71 7.91
N MET A 87 5.12 -11.80 7.60
CA MET A 87 5.73 -13.10 7.33
C MET A 87 5.01 -13.81 6.18
N GLY A 88 5.72 -14.61 5.41
CA GLY A 88 5.10 -15.33 4.29
C GLY A 88 5.94 -16.50 3.81
N ILE A 89 5.28 -17.40 3.09
CA ILE A 89 5.88 -18.55 2.42
C ILE A 89 5.29 -18.69 1.03
N GLY A 90 6.15 -18.99 0.06
CA GLY A 90 5.80 -19.12 -1.33
C GLY A 90 6.45 -20.35 -1.96
N TYR A 91 5.67 -21.01 -2.82
CA TYR A 91 6.15 -21.96 -3.79
C TYR A 91 6.39 -21.23 -5.12
N THR A 92 7.53 -21.46 -5.73
CA THR A 92 7.88 -20.92 -7.05
C THR A 92 8.25 -22.05 -8.00
N SER A 93 7.79 -21.95 -9.24
CA SER A 93 8.20 -22.80 -10.36
C SER A 93 8.27 -21.94 -11.63
N SER A 94 8.73 -22.52 -12.73
CA SER A 94 8.71 -21.84 -14.04
C SER A 94 7.28 -21.51 -14.50
N ALA A 95 6.32 -22.40 -14.28
CA ALA A 95 4.96 -22.24 -14.78
C ALA A 95 4.09 -21.33 -13.88
N ILE A 96 4.14 -21.56 -12.57
CA ILE A 96 3.31 -20.87 -11.59
C ILE A 96 4.07 -20.67 -10.27
N GLY A 97 3.88 -19.51 -9.65
CA GLY A 97 4.22 -19.28 -8.26
C GLY A 97 2.95 -19.01 -7.46
N ILE A 98 2.87 -19.55 -6.25
CA ILE A 98 1.79 -19.27 -5.31
C ILE A 98 2.38 -19.07 -3.93
N GLY A 99 1.86 -18.11 -3.18
CA GLY A 99 2.29 -17.89 -1.81
C GLY A 99 1.20 -17.31 -0.96
N VAL A 100 1.41 -17.45 0.34
CA VAL A 100 0.60 -16.82 1.37
C VAL A 100 1.49 -15.93 2.22
N GLY A 101 0.97 -14.76 2.52
CA GLY A 101 1.57 -13.77 3.41
C GLY A 101 0.61 -13.43 4.52
N TYR A 102 1.16 -12.85 5.57
CA TYR A 102 0.39 -12.34 6.69
C TYR A 102 1.09 -11.12 7.26
N THR A 103 0.35 -10.03 7.41
CA THR A 103 0.83 -8.82 8.08
C THR A 103 -0.03 -8.56 9.32
N MET A 104 0.62 -8.42 10.47
CA MET A 104 -0.01 -8.01 11.72
C MET A 104 0.28 -6.53 11.97
N SER A 105 -0.77 -5.75 12.14
CA SER A 105 -0.69 -4.33 12.48
C SER A 105 -1.04 -4.11 13.94
N PHE A 106 -0.34 -3.17 14.55
CA PHE A 106 -0.58 -2.79 15.93
C PHE A 106 -1.25 -1.41 15.96
N GLY A 107 -2.28 -1.26 16.80
CA GLY A 107 -2.94 0.01 17.08
C GLY A 107 -2.58 0.54 18.46
N ASN A 108 -3.39 1.46 18.96
CA ASN A 108 -3.23 1.99 20.32
C ASN A 108 -3.64 0.97 21.39
N LYS A 109 -3.15 1.17 22.62
CA LYS A 109 -3.73 0.51 23.81
C LYS A 109 -5.07 1.19 24.12
N GLU A 110 -6.16 0.44 24.08
CA GLU A 110 -7.49 0.91 24.48
C GLU A 110 -7.92 0.32 25.81
N GLN A 111 -8.71 1.06 26.59
CA GLN A 111 -9.29 0.57 27.82
C GLN A 111 -10.44 -0.41 27.52
N LYS A 112 -10.30 -1.65 27.97
CA LYS A 112 -11.30 -2.72 27.83
C LYS A 112 -11.90 -3.12 29.16
N PHE A 113 -13.21 -3.04 29.27
CA PHE A 113 -13.97 -3.40 30.47
C PHE A 113 -14.27 -4.90 30.51
N ASN A 114 -14.56 -5.55 29.38
CA ASN A 114 -14.89 -6.97 29.29
C ASN A 114 -15.96 -7.41 30.32
N GLY A 115 -16.96 -6.56 30.53
CA GLY A 115 -18.07 -6.76 31.47
C GLY A 115 -17.74 -6.44 32.93
N LYS A 116 -16.56 -5.89 33.23
CA LYS A 116 -16.08 -5.58 34.59
C LYS A 116 -16.19 -4.08 34.89
N ALA A 117 -16.20 -3.74 36.18
CA ALA A 117 -16.20 -2.33 36.62
C ALA A 117 -14.86 -1.61 36.38
N THR A 118 -13.77 -2.37 36.32
CA THR A 118 -12.42 -1.85 36.09
C THR A 118 -11.93 -2.26 34.71
N SER A 119 -11.42 -1.30 33.94
CA SER A 119 -10.84 -1.56 32.62
C SER A 119 -9.39 -2.06 32.71
N LYS A 120 -8.93 -2.70 31.64
CA LYS A 120 -7.51 -2.99 31.40
C LYS A 120 -7.11 -2.44 30.04
N GLY A 121 -5.90 -1.89 29.96
CA GLY A 121 -5.32 -1.51 28.67
C GLY A 121 -5.04 -2.76 27.83
N GLN A 122 -5.67 -2.83 26.65
CA GLN A 122 -5.48 -3.90 25.68
C GLN A 122 -4.96 -3.32 24.38
N LEU A 123 -3.89 -3.90 23.84
CA LEU A 123 -3.34 -3.53 22.55
C LEU A 123 -4.28 -3.99 21.43
N GLN A 124 -4.65 -3.07 20.55
CA GLN A 124 -5.47 -3.37 19.38
C GLN A 124 -4.62 -3.99 18.27
N LEU A 125 -5.17 -4.99 17.57
CA LEU A 125 -4.49 -5.70 16.48
C LEU A 125 -5.34 -5.69 15.21
N GLY A 126 -4.68 -5.48 14.08
CA GLY A 126 -5.22 -5.69 12.75
C GLY A 126 -4.51 -6.85 12.07
N HIS A 127 -5.23 -7.57 11.23
CA HIS A 127 -4.75 -8.77 10.56
C HIS A 127 -4.92 -8.62 9.06
N THR A 128 -3.86 -8.87 8.31
CA THR A 128 -3.86 -8.78 6.85
C THR A 128 -3.29 -10.06 6.24
N PRO A 129 -4.09 -11.14 6.12
CA PRO A 129 -3.73 -12.26 5.24
C PRO A 129 -3.61 -11.78 3.80
N VAL A 130 -2.65 -12.37 3.08
CA VAL A 130 -2.36 -12.02 1.68
C VAL A 130 -2.21 -13.28 0.85
N LEU A 131 -2.88 -13.33 -0.28
CA LEU A 131 -2.63 -14.32 -1.33
C LEU A 131 -1.78 -13.67 -2.42
N VAL A 132 -0.73 -14.37 -2.85
CA VAL A 132 0.07 -13.94 -4.00
C VAL A 132 0.15 -15.05 -5.05
N LEU A 133 0.17 -14.65 -6.31
CA LEU A 133 0.27 -15.55 -7.45
C LEU A 133 1.08 -14.91 -8.56
N ASN A 134 1.98 -15.70 -9.15
CA ASN A 134 2.67 -15.38 -10.38
C ASN A 134 2.37 -16.45 -11.43
N ALA A 135 2.23 -16.04 -12.68
CA ALA A 135 2.08 -16.94 -13.82
C ALA A 135 2.72 -16.32 -15.07
N LEU A 136 2.77 -17.09 -16.16
CA LEU A 136 3.31 -16.64 -17.45
C LEU A 136 4.76 -16.13 -17.30
N ASP A 137 5.65 -16.94 -16.73
CA ASP A 137 7.05 -16.57 -16.46
C ASP A 137 7.19 -15.26 -15.66
N ASN A 138 6.33 -15.08 -14.65
CA ASN A 138 6.21 -13.87 -13.82
C ASN A 138 5.73 -12.61 -14.56
N ALA A 139 5.23 -12.74 -15.79
CA ALA A 139 4.62 -11.65 -16.53
C ALA A 139 3.26 -11.26 -15.94
N LEU A 140 2.49 -12.22 -15.43
CA LEU A 140 1.28 -11.94 -14.63
C LEU A 140 1.61 -12.09 -13.15
N ARG A 141 1.30 -11.06 -12.37
CA ARG A 141 1.44 -11.06 -10.90
C ARG A 141 0.16 -10.56 -10.26
N ILE A 142 -0.25 -11.21 -9.18
CA ILE A 142 -1.44 -10.87 -8.42
C ILE A 142 -1.09 -10.88 -6.93
N ALA A 143 -1.53 -9.86 -6.20
CA ALA A 143 -1.54 -9.85 -4.75
C ALA A 143 -2.93 -9.44 -4.25
N VAL A 144 -3.45 -10.15 -3.26
CA VAL A 144 -4.76 -9.89 -2.65
C VAL A 144 -4.59 -9.79 -1.14
N PRO A 145 -4.23 -8.61 -0.61
CA PRO A 145 -4.24 -8.35 0.82
C PRO A 145 -5.66 -8.07 1.29
N ILE A 146 -6.08 -8.76 2.35
CA ILE A 146 -7.39 -8.56 3.00
C ILE A 146 -7.13 -8.10 4.42
N GLN A 147 -7.32 -6.81 4.67
CA GLN A 147 -7.19 -6.23 5.99
C GLN A 147 -8.46 -6.48 6.80
N VAL A 148 -8.30 -6.91 8.04
CA VAL A 148 -9.38 -7.18 8.98
C VAL A 148 -9.01 -6.51 10.30
N TYR A 149 -9.94 -5.71 10.82
CA TYR A 149 -9.88 -5.18 12.16
C TYR A 149 -11.22 -5.37 12.83
N GLN A 150 -11.21 -5.89 14.04
CA GLN A 150 -12.40 -6.03 14.85
C GLN A 150 -12.08 -5.56 16.25
N ASN A 151 -13.02 -4.81 16.81
CA ASN A 151 -12.97 -4.50 18.22
C ASN A 151 -14.36 -4.54 18.82
N SER A 152 -14.44 -5.03 20.04
CA SER A 152 -15.68 -5.06 20.80
C SER A 152 -15.39 -4.92 22.27
N ASP A 153 -16.30 -4.30 23.00
CA ASP A 153 -16.24 -4.28 24.45
C ASP A 153 -17.65 -4.38 25.02
N LYS A 154 -17.70 -4.83 26.27
CA LYS A 154 -18.90 -4.86 27.09
C LYS A 154 -18.61 -4.12 28.38
N PHE A 155 -19.49 -3.22 28.79
CA PHE A 155 -19.36 -2.52 30.05
C PHE A 155 -20.02 -3.33 31.19
N ALA A 156 -19.82 -2.91 32.44
CA ALA A 156 -20.46 -3.55 33.60
C ALA A 156 -21.99 -3.37 33.59
N VAL A 157 -22.48 -2.27 33.02
CA VAL A 157 -23.90 -2.05 32.71
C VAL A 157 -24.28 -2.79 31.43
N ASP A 158 -25.57 -2.98 31.13
CA ASP A 158 -26.02 -3.64 29.89
C ASP A 158 -25.78 -2.77 28.65
N SER A 159 -24.51 -2.47 28.36
CA SER A 159 -24.07 -1.79 27.16
C SER A 159 -22.83 -2.48 26.58
N SER A 160 -22.76 -2.47 25.26
CA SER A 160 -21.64 -3.04 24.51
C SER A 160 -21.51 -2.36 23.17
N TYR A 161 -20.30 -2.33 22.63
CA TYR A 161 -20.07 -1.97 21.24
C TYR A 161 -19.34 -3.09 20.54
N LYS A 162 -19.57 -3.19 19.23
CA LYS A 162 -18.80 -3.98 18.29
C LYS A 162 -18.61 -3.15 17.04
N TYR A 163 -17.40 -3.15 16.51
CA TYR A 163 -17.13 -2.66 15.18
C TYR A 163 -16.21 -3.63 14.44
N THR A 164 -16.50 -3.84 13.15
CA THR A 164 -15.73 -4.70 12.27
C THR A 164 -15.43 -3.92 11.00
N ALA A 165 -14.15 -3.84 10.66
CA ALA A 165 -13.69 -3.28 9.40
C ALA A 165 -13.01 -4.38 8.59
N VAL A 166 -13.38 -4.48 7.32
CA VAL A 166 -12.72 -5.35 6.34
C VAL A 166 -12.43 -4.53 5.09
N SER A 167 -11.20 -4.58 4.59
CA SER A 167 -10.85 -3.92 3.33
C SER A 167 -9.88 -4.75 2.51
N MET A 168 -9.90 -4.56 1.21
CA MET A 168 -9.06 -5.25 0.25
C MET A 168 -8.46 -4.23 -0.71
N ASP A 169 -7.16 -4.36 -0.98
CA ASP A 169 -6.44 -3.57 -1.99
C ASP A 169 -5.71 -4.55 -2.93
N ALA A 170 -6.48 -5.30 -3.71
CA ALA A 170 -5.93 -6.30 -4.64
C ALA A 170 -5.21 -5.61 -5.79
N GLN A 171 -4.06 -6.14 -6.21
CA GLN A 171 -3.29 -5.66 -7.35
C GLN A 171 -3.10 -6.79 -8.36
N ILE A 172 -3.36 -6.48 -9.62
CA ILE A 172 -3.02 -7.29 -10.78
C ILE A 172 -2.03 -6.49 -11.61
N ARG A 173 -0.88 -7.08 -11.92
CA ARG A 173 0.16 -6.49 -12.78
C ARG A 173 0.42 -7.45 -13.92
N TYR A 174 0.39 -6.93 -15.15
CA TYR A 174 0.70 -7.70 -16.34
C TYR A 174 1.77 -7.00 -17.17
N TYR A 175 2.86 -7.71 -17.44
CA TYR A 175 3.90 -7.31 -18.38
C TYR A 175 3.56 -7.92 -19.74
N THR A 176 3.23 -7.08 -20.71
CA THR A 176 2.61 -7.54 -21.97
C THR A 176 3.61 -8.15 -22.96
N GLY A 177 4.91 -7.86 -22.79
CA GLY A 177 5.94 -8.15 -23.78
C GLY A 177 5.87 -7.27 -25.03
N LEU A 178 5.04 -6.21 -25.04
CA LEU A 178 4.94 -5.25 -26.13
C LEU A 178 5.76 -3.99 -25.84
N ASP A 179 6.54 -3.53 -26.82
CA ASP A 179 7.35 -2.31 -26.69
C ASP A 179 6.49 -1.07 -26.39
N MET A 180 5.32 -0.95 -27.05
CA MET A 180 4.47 0.24 -26.96
C MET A 180 3.61 0.31 -25.70
N LEU A 181 3.35 -0.83 -25.05
CA LEU A 181 2.51 -0.92 -23.84
C LEU A 181 3.09 -1.98 -22.89
N PRO A 182 4.31 -1.79 -22.36
CA PRO A 182 5.03 -2.83 -21.63
C PRO A 182 4.33 -3.33 -20.37
N GLN A 183 3.50 -2.48 -19.73
CA GLN A 183 2.87 -2.82 -18.47
C GLN A 183 1.42 -2.33 -18.40
N ILE A 184 0.57 -3.17 -17.81
CA ILE A 184 -0.79 -2.85 -17.38
C ILE A 184 -0.89 -3.18 -15.89
N ARG A 185 -1.58 -2.32 -15.13
CA ARG A 185 -1.82 -2.55 -13.71
C ARG A 185 -3.23 -2.15 -13.36
N LEU A 186 -3.89 -3.02 -12.60
CA LEU A 186 -5.21 -2.78 -12.05
C LEU A 186 -5.16 -3.03 -10.54
N TYR A 187 -5.63 -2.07 -9.77
CA TYR A 187 -5.97 -2.26 -8.38
C TYR A 187 -7.48 -2.34 -8.24
N LEU A 188 -7.96 -3.29 -7.46
CA LEU A 188 -9.36 -3.38 -7.05
C LEU A 188 -9.45 -3.16 -5.55
N ARG A 189 -10.33 -2.24 -5.16
CA ARG A 189 -10.43 -1.75 -3.79
C ARG A 189 -11.83 -1.97 -3.27
N PHE A 190 -11.92 -2.63 -2.14
CA PHE A 190 -13.17 -2.81 -1.42
C PHE A 190 -12.96 -2.44 0.04
N GLY A 191 -13.97 -1.85 0.65
CA GLY A 191 -13.97 -1.57 2.08
C GLY A 191 -15.36 -1.74 2.66
N HIS A 192 -15.42 -2.26 3.86
CA HIS A 192 -16.63 -2.52 4.59
C HIS A 192 -16.39 -2.20 6.06
N TYR A 193 -17.36 -1.53 6.69
CA TYR A 193 -17.34 -1.19 8.09
C TYR A 193 -18.75 -1.37 8.66
N ASP A 194 -18.84 -2.15 9.74
CA ASP A 194 -20.06 -2.30 10.52
C ASP A 194 -19.87 -1.78 11.94
N THR A 195 -20.96 -1.29 12.53
CA THR A 195 -21.03 -1.06 13.96
C THR A 195 -22.31 -1.65 14.53
N GLU A 196 -22.22 -2.11 15.77
CA GLU A 196 -23.33 -2.52 16.59
C GLU A 196 -23.13 -1.95 17.99
N ASN A 197 -24.00 -1.03 18.40
CA ASN A 197 -24.01 -0.44 19.73
C ASN A 197 -25.27 -0.88 20.45
N LYS A 198 -25.11 -1.51 21.61
CA LYS A 198 -26.19 -1.92 22.49
C LYS A 198 -26.16 -1.05 23.74
N VAL A 199 -27.29 -0.46 24.10
CA VAL A 199 -27.50 0.24 25.37
C VAL A 199 -28.86 -0.17 25.93
N ALA A 200 -28.84 -0.85 27.07
CA ALA A 200 -30.00 -1.54 27.63
C ALA A 200 -30.69 -2.42 26.56
N ASN A 201 -31.98 -2.25 26.33
CA ASN A 201 -32.75 -3.05 25.36
C ASN A 201 -32.73 -2.50 23.92
N VAL A 202 -31.90 -1.50 23.64
CA VAL A 202 -31.82 -0.86 22.31
C VAL A 202 -30.51 -1.25 21.63
N THR A 203 -30.61 -1.73 20.39
CA THR A 203 -29.46 -2.02 19.52
C THR A 203 -29.51 -1.12 18.29
N THR A 204 -28.44 -0.37 18.05
CA THR A 204 -28.23 0.44 16.86
C THR A 204 -27.16 -0.20 15.98
N LYS A 205 -27.43 -0.31 14.68
CA LYS A 205 -26.47 -0.84 13.70
C LYS A 205 -26.24 0.17 12.59
N SER A 206 -24.99 0.34 12.19
CA SER A 206 -24.63 1.10 10.98
C SER A 206 -23.75 0.26 10.07
N LYS A 207 -23.78 0.60 8.78
CA LYS A 207 -23.03 -0.10 7.73
C LYS A 207 -22.52 0.93 6.72
N ALA A 208 -21.24 0.83 6.41
CA ALA A 208 -20.58 1.62 5.37
C ALA A 208 -19.78 0.70 4.44
N GLU A 209 -19.85 0.96 3.14
CA GLU A 209 -19.17 0.16 2.11
C GLU A 209 -18.53 1.09 1.08
N THR A 210 -17.39 0.70 0.54
CA THR A 210 -16.69 1.47 -0.50
C THR A 210 -16.20 0.56 -1.60
N PHE A 211 -16.17 1.09 -2.81
CA PHE A 211 -15.55 0.44 -3.95
C PHE A 211 -14.65 1.41 -4.69
N GLY A 212 -13.55 0.92 -5.22
CA GLY A 212 -12.68 1.71 -6.07
C GLY A 212 -11.77 0.87 -6.94
N PHE A 213 -11.10 1.54 -7.87
CA PHE A 213 -10.04 0.96 -8.66
C PHE A 213 -8.94 1.99 -8.94
N ASP A 214 -7.77 1.48 -9.29
CA ASP A 214 -6.68 2.28 -9.85
C ASP A 214 -6.17 1.52 -11.08
N PHE A 215 -6.40 2.10 -12.25
CA PHE A 215 -6.00 1.53 -13.51
C PHE A 215 -4.86 2.33 -14.11
N ARG A 216 -3.81 1.64 -14.53
CA ARG A 216 -2.60 2.27 -15.03
C ARG A 216 -2.12 1.57 -16.29
N LEU A 217 -1.75 2.39 -17.27
CA LEU A 217 -1.15 1.98 -18.53
C LEU A 217 0.23 2.63 -18.62
N TRP A 218 1.25 1.85 -18.92
CA TRP A 218 2.60 2.33 -19.20
C TRP A 218 2.88 2.09 -20.66
N PHE A 219 3.24 3.17 -21.35
CA PHE A 219 3.70 3.13 -22.73
C PHE A 219 5.22 3.13 -22.74
N GLY A 220 5.86 2.45 -23.70
CA GLY A 220 7.32 2.37 -23.78
C GLY A 220 7.86 3.16 -24.96
N SER A 221 8.94 3.89 -24.72
CA SER A 221 9.73 4.56 -25.74
C SER A 221 11.20 4.67 -25.28
N MET A 222 12.13 4.83 -26.22
CA MET A 222 13.55 5.06 -25.95
C MET A 222 14.02 6.25 -26.76
N VAL A 223 14.77 7.13 -26.12
CA VAL A 223 15.49 8.22 -26.77
C VAL A 223 16.95 8.10 -26.34
N GLU A 224 17.80 7.69 -27.28
CA GLU A 224 19.20 7.36 -27.01
C GLU A 224 19.32 6.32 -25.88
N GLU A 225 20.01 6.66 -24.79
CA GLU A 225 20.24 5.81 -23.62
C GLU A 225 19.20 6.03 -22.50
N VAL A 226 18.19 6.86 -22.75
CA VAL A 226 17.14 7.19 -21.78
C VAL A 226 15.85 6.48 -22.16
N ALA A 227 15.30 5.72 -21.22
CA ALA A 227 13.99 5.11 -21.35
C ALA A 227 12.90 6.07 -20.92
N LEU A 228 11.92 6.27 -21.78
CA LEU A 228 10.74 7.08 -21.54
C LEU A 228 9.52 6.17 -21.39
N GLN A 229 8.74 6.43 -20.35
CA GLN A 229 7.54 5.68 -20.03
C GLN A 229 6.37 6.61 -19.76
N PRO A 230 5.66 7.11 -20.78
CA PRO A 230 4.39 7.79 -20.56
C PRO A 230 3.42 6.89 -19.79
N ILE A 231 2.75 7.45 -18.79
CA ILE A 231 1.84 6.72 -17.91
C ILE A 231 0.50 7.42 -17.92
N VAL A 232 -0.58 6.65 -18.09
CA VAL A 232 -1.95 7.12 -17.83
C VAL A 232 -2.44 6.39 -16.60
N LYS A 233 -2.73 7.13 -15.52
CA LYS A 233 -3.33 6.58 -14.30
C LYS A 233 -4.73 7.14 -14.11
N ILE A 234 -5.69 6.27 -13.84
CA ILE A 234 -7.08 6.62 -13.53
C ILE A 234 -7.41 5.98 -12.19
N GLN A 235 -7.79 6.78 -11.21
CA GLN A 235 -8.17 6.30 -9.89
C GLN A 235 -9.59 6.70 -9.58
N PHE A 236 -10.42 5.75 -9.19
CA PHE A 236 -11.79 6.01 -8.80
C PHE A 236 -12.05 5.38 -7.44
N ASN A 237 -12.68 6.11 -6.52
CA ASN A 237 -13.20 5.55 -5.27
C ASN A 237 -14.57 6.16 -4.99
N THR A 238 -15.50 5.37 -4.46
CA THR A 238 -16.87 5.81 -4.19
C THR A 238 -17.41 5.14 -2.93
N ALA A 239 -18.28 5.85 -2.22
CA ALA A 239 -19.13 5.26 -1.22
C ALA A 239 -20.21 4.38 -1.89
N LEU A 240 -20.54 3.26 -1.25
CA LEU A 240 -21.62 2.38 -1.64
C LEU A 240 -22.78 2.55 -0.68
N GLY A 241 -23.88 3.09 -1.22
CA GLY A 241 -25.04 3.46 -0.42
C GLY A 241 -24.99 4.91 0.03
N LYS A 242 -25.99 5.29 0.83
CA LYS A 242 -26.27 6.68 1.18
C LYS A 242 -26.17 6.95 2.68
N ASN A 243 -25.43 6.12 3.42
CA ASN A 243 -25.40 6.14 4.89
C ASN A 243 -24.03 6.59 5.45
N HIS A 244 -23.09 7.01 4.60
CA HIS A 244 -21.78 7.52 5.00
C HIS A 244 -21.14 8.33 3.85
N GLU A 245 -20.10 9.10 4.16
CA GLU A 245 -19.39 9.93 3.17
C GLU A 245 -18.01 9.41 2.77
N GLU A 246 -17.46 8.44 3.51
CA GLU A 246 -16.14 7.87 3.23
C GLU A 246 -16.11 7.19 1.86
N THR A 247 -15.21 7.63 0.97
CA THR A 247 -15.04 7.07 -0.38
C THR A 247 -14.03 5.94 -0.42
N ARG A 248 -13.23 5.77 0.63
CA ARG A 248 -12.24 4.68 0.77
C ARG A 248 -12.13 4.25 2.23
N ILE A 249 -12.62 3.06 2.53
CA ILE A 249 -12.49 2.44 3.85
C ILE A 249 -11.27 1.51 3.86
N GLN A 250 -10.38 1.71 4.82
CA GLN A 250 -9.25 0.81 5.09
C GLN A 250 -9.23 0.41 6.56
N ALA A 251 -9.32 -0.90 6.83
CA ALA A 251 -9.43 -1.43 8.18
C ALA A 251 -8.23 -1.06 9.06
N ILE A 252 -7.02 -1.05 8.49
CA ILE A 252 -5.81 -0.68 9.24
C ILE A 252 -5.75 0.83 9.54
N ASN A 253 -6.34 1.68 8.68
CA ASN A 253 -6.45 3.11 9.00
C ASN A 253 -7.41 3.34 10.18
N ILE A 254 -8.51 2.59 10.24
CA ILE A 254 -9.46 2.61 11.36
C ILE A 254 -8.75 2.18 12.65
N LEU A 255 -7.97 1.09 12.61
CA LEU A 255 -7.13 0.62 13.73
C LEU A 255 -6.16 1.69 14.23
N LYS A 256 -5.33 2.24 13.33
CA LYS A 256 -4.21 3.12 13.70
C LYS A 256 -4.67 4.52 14.12
N LYS A 257 -5.72 5.04 13.48
CA LYS A 257 -6.21 6.42 13.71
C LYS A 257 -7.39 6.49 14.69
N GLY A 258 -7.99 5.35 15.06
CA GLY A 258 -9.20 5.33 15.89
C GLY A 258 -10.40 6.01 15.22
N ILE A 259 -10.43 6.02 13.89
CA ILE A 259 -11.49 6.71 13.13
C ILE A 259 -12.78 5.90 13.22
N SER A 260 -13.87 6.55 13.63
CA SER A 260 -15.23 6.03 13.44
C SER A 260 -15.83 6.65 12.18
N ILE A 261 -16.51 5.84 11.37
CA ILE A 261 -17.21 6.32 10.18
C ILE A 261 -18.59 6.83 10.61
N PRO A 262 -18.89 8.12 10.43
CA PRO A 262 -20.19 8.67 10.80
C PRO A 262 -21.32 8.05 9.96
N ASP A 263 -22.43 7.72 10.62
CA ASP A 263 -23.68 7.35 9.96
C ASP A 263 -24.43 8.63 9.56
N VAL A 264 -24.49 8.91 8.26
CA VAL A 264 -25.09 10.13 7.71
C VAL A 264 -25.97 9.82 6.50
N LYS A 265 -27.11 10.48 6.36
CA LYS A 265 -28.02 10.26 5.22
C LYS A 265 -27.73 11.21 4.07
N ASN A 266 -27.25 10.65 2.97
CA ASN A 266 -26.85 11.37 1.78
C ASN A 266 -27.90 11.33 0.67
N ASP A 267 -27.89 12.31 -0.23
CA ASP A 267 -28.77 12.31 -1.40
C ASP A 267 -28.23 11.38 -2.50
N LYS A 268 -26.90 11.35 -2.66
CA LYS A 268 -26.15 10.59 -3.67
C LYS A 268 -24.86 10.02 -3.06
N ASN A 269 -24.26 9.05 -3.73
CA ASN A 269 -23.00 8.47 -3.29
C ASN A 269 -21.85 9.44 -3.61
N PRO A 270 -21.08 9.91 -2.60
CA PRO A 270 -19.88 10.68 -2.88
C PRO A 270 -18.81 9.82 -3.55
N TYR A 271 -18.00 10.46 -4.39
CA TYR A 271 -16.94 9.79 -5.13
C TYR A 271 -15.75 10.71 -5.37
N THR A 272 -14.59 10.12 -5.66
CA THR A 272 -13.38 10.80 -6.11
C THR A 272 -12.87 10.15 -7.38
N LEU A 273 -12.59 10.94 -8.42
CA LEU A 273 -11.95 10.50 -9.65
C LEU A 273 -10.66 11.31 -9.85
N ASN A 274 -9.53 10.62 -9.98
CA ASN A 274 -8.25 11.22 -10.36
C ASN A 274 -7.83 10.73 -11.74
N ILE A 275 -7.44 11.66 -12.61
CA ILE A 275 -6.81 11.37 -13.91
C ILE A 275 -5.41 11.97 -13.86
N ILE A 276 -4.40 11.12 -13.94
CA ILE A 276 -3.00 11.49 -13.67
C ILE A 276 -2.12 11.02 -14.84
N PRO A 277 -1.92 11.85 -15.88
CA PRO A 277 -0.80 11.67 -16.80
C PRO A 277 0.53 11.86 -16.07
N ALA A 278 1.48 10.96 -16.33
CA ALA A 278 2.85 11.06 -15.83
C ALA A 278 3.85 10.62 -16.91
N LEU A 279 5.12 10.92 -16.71
CA LEU A 279 6.20 10.48 -17.58
C LEU A 279 7.31 9.86 -16.73
N GLY A 280 7.44 8.54 -16.77
CA GLY A 280 8.61 7.86 -16.24
C GLY A 280 9.81 8.11 -17.14
N ILE A 281 10.95 8.43 -16.54
CA ILE A 281 12.23 8.68 -17.19
C ILE A 281 13.25 7.84 -16.43
N SER A 282 13.97 6.97 -17.13
CA SER A 282 15.02 6.18 -16.49
C SER A 282 16.30 6.16 -17.30
N ALA A 283 17.41 6.19 -16.58
CA ALA A 283 18.76 6.08 -17.10
C ALA A 283 19.57 5.18 -16.17
N ASN A 284 20.42 4.33 -16.73
CA ASN A 284 21.15 3.33 -15.97
C ASN A 284 22.61 3.27 -16.44
N SER A 285 23.48 2.94 -15.51
CA SER A 285 24.88 2.61 -15.70
C SER A 285 25.20 1.33 -14.91
N ASP A 286 26.43 0.86 -14.97
CA ASP A 286 26.87 -0.33 -14.22
C ASP A 286 26.78 -0.17 -12.70
N ILE A 287 26.81 1.07 -12.20
CA ILE A 287 26.85 1.37 -10.76
C ILE A 287 25.61 2.12 -10.31
N VAL A 288 25.06 3.00 -11.14
CA VAL A 288 23.97 3.92 -10.77
C VAL A 288 22.77 3.74 -11.69
N SER A 289 21.58 3.61 -11.10
CA SER A 289 20.30 3.69 -11.79
C SER A 289 19.51 4.89 -11.27
N LEU A 290 18.89 5.63 -12.20
CA LEU A 290 18.04 6.78 -11.92
C LEU A 290 16.65 6.54 -12.48
N TYR A 291 15.62 6.89 -11.70
CA TYR A 291 14.25 7.01 -12.16
C TYR A 291 13.68 8.37 -11.75
N LEU A 292 12.93 9.00 -12.64
CA LEU A 292 12.17 10.22 -12.38
C LEU A 292 10.76 10.08 -12.95
N GLU A 293 9.78 10.62 -12.26
CA GLU A 293 8.37 10.58 -12.67
C GLU A 293 7.67 11.90 -12.32
N PRO A 294 7.80 12.93 -13.18
CA PRO A 294 6.89 14.06 -13.16
C PRO A 294 5.45 13.64 -13.52
N SER A 295 4.48 14.26 -12.87
CA SER A 295 3.06 13.99 -13.05
C SER A 295 2.21 15.26 -12.89
N LEU A 296 1.08 15.27 -13.60
CA LEU A 296 0.01 16.25 -13.45
C LEU A 296 -1.28 15.50 -13.14
N GLY A 297 -2.13 16.04 -12.28
CA GLY A 297 -3.36 15.38 -11.86
C GLY A 297 -4.57 16.30 -11.95
N LEU A 298 -5.67 15.79 -12.49
CA LEU A 298 -7.01 16.36 -12.31
C LEU A 298 -7.76 15.48 -11.31
N LYS A 299 -8.26 16.09 -10.23
CA LYS A 299 -9.12 15.46 -9.25
C LYS A 299 -10.53 16.03 -9.38
N ILE A 300 -11.51 15.15 -9.43
CA ILE A 300 -12.94 15.46 -9.42
C ILE A 300 -13.53 14.86 -8.16
N THR A 301 -14.17 15.70 -7.33
CA THR A 301 -14.83 15.28 -6.10
C THR A 301 -16.33 15.44 -6.24
N GLY A 302 -17.04 14.32 -6.28
CA GLY A 302 -18.50 14.27 -6.26
C GLY A 302 -19.03 14.39 -4.83
N SER A 303 -19.91 15.36 -4.59
CA SER A 303 -20.54 15.59 -3.29
C SER A 303 -21.56 14.49 -2.92
N ALA A 304 -21.88 14.37 -1.64
CA ALA A 304 -22.99 13.57 -1.13
C ALA A 304 -24.37 14.23 -1.27
N SER A 305 -24.43 15.55 -1.52
CA SER A 305 -25.67 16.33 -1.58
C SER A 305 -26.11 16.64 -3.01
N LYS A 306 -27.42 16.62 -3.28
CA LYS A 306 -27.97 16.82 -4.64
C LYS A 306 -27.72 18.22 -5.21
N ASN A 307 -27.71 19.23 -4.33
CA ASN A 307 -27.58 20.65 -4.71
C ASN A 307 -26.13 21.13 -4.78
N VAL A 308 -25.16 20.26 -4.48
CA VAL A 308 -23.73 20.60 -4.49
C VAL A 308 -23.11 20.05 -5.76
N LYS A 309 -22.49 20.96 -6.53
CA LYS A 309 -21.76 20.65 -7.75
C LYS A 309 -20.47 19.90 -7.44
N GLU A 310 -19.92 19.26 -8.46
CA GLU A 310 -18.60 18.64 -8.38
C GLU A 310 -17.52 19.70 -8.16
N ALA A 311 -16.52 19.36 -7.36
CA ALA A 311 -15.32 20.17 -7.19
C ALA A 311 -14.20 19.63 -8.06
N TYR A 312 -13.40 20.54 -8.65
CA TYR A 312 -12.31 20.21 -9.55
C TYR A 312 -11.02 20.81 -9.00
N ASP A 313 -10.00 19.97 -8.80
CA ASP A 313 -8.68 20.36 -8.32
C ASP A 313 -7.59 19.92 -9.31
N LEU A 314 -6.56 20.75 -9.47
CA LEU A 314 -5.35 20.40 -10.22
C LEU A 314 -4.19 20.20 -9.26
N GLY A 315 -3.37 19.18 -9.53
CA GLY A 315 -2.17 18.86 -8.77
C GLY A 315 -0.99 18.58 -9.68
N TYR A 316 0.21 18.66 -9.11
CA TYR A 316 1.45 18.21 -9.72
C TYR A 316 2.25 17.39 -8.71
N GLY A 317 3.18 16.58 -9.21
CA GLY A 317 4.14 15.89 -8.38
C GLY A 317 5.34 15.45 -9.19
N VAL A 318 6.49 15.34 -8.53
CA VAL A 318 7.70 14.75 -9.10
C VAL A 318 8.20 13.71 -8.12
N TYR A 319 8.31 12.48 -8.57
CA TYR A 319 8.92 11.40 -7.83
C TYR A 319 10.28 11.04 -8.43
N GLY A 320 11.25 10.64 -7.61
CA GLY A 320 12.56 10.24 -8.07
C GLY A 320 13.18 9.16 -7.20
N GLU A 321 13.91 8.24 -7.84
CA GLU A 321 14.66 7.17 -7.18
C GLU A 321 16.08 7.13 -7.73
N ILE A 322 17.05 6.86 -6.85
CA ILE A 322 18.43 6.59 -7.19
C ILE A 322 18.85 5.28 -6.51
N TYR A 323 19.44 4.40 -7.29
CA TYR A 323 20.02 3.14 -6.82
C TYR A 323 21.52 3.17 -7.11
N ILE A 324 22.33 2.81 -6.13
CA ILE A 324 23.78 2.75 -6.23
C ILE A 324 24.24 1.36 -5.82
N THR A 325 24.83 0.61 -6.74
CA THR A 325 25.30 -0.76 -6.57
C THR A 325 26.83 -0.78 -6.67
N PRO A 326 27.56 -0.33 -5.63
CA PRO A 326 29.02 -0.22 -5.69
C PRO A 326 29.70 -1.60 -5.83
N VAL A 327 29.02 -2.66 -5.39
CA VAL A 327 29.41 -4.06 -5.57
C VAL A 327 28.17 -4.90 -5.84
N LYS A 328 28.33 -6.03 -6.54
CA LYS A 328 27.23 -6.87 -7.05
C LYS A 328 26.15 -7.24 -6.02
N ASN A 329 26.50 -7.34 -4.74
CA ASN A 329 25.62 -7.86 -3.68
C ASN A 329 25.12 -6.78 -2.72
N VAL A 330 25.41 -5.50 -2.96
CA VAL A 330 25.00 -4.40 -2.08
C VAL A 330 24.43 -3.28 -2.93
N GLU A 331 23.21 -2.89 -2.64
CA GLU A 331 22.51 -1.76 -3.23
C GLU A 331 22.19 -0.74 -2.14
N TRP A 332 22.53 0.53 -2.41
CA TRP A 332 22.05 1.67 -1.65
C TRP A 332 20.94 2.37 -2.42
N TYR A 333 19.80 2.53 -1.78
CA TYR A 333 18.58 3.12 -2.31
C TYR A 333 18.35 4.51 -1.73
N PHE A 334 17.90 5.44 -2.58
CA PHE A 334 17.33 6.72 -2.18
C PHE A 334 16.07 6.99 -3.00
N GLU A 335 15.00 7.43 -2.35
CA GLU A 335 13.82 8.00 -2.99
C GLU A 335 13.52 9.38 -2.44
N ALA A 336 12.98 10.24 -3.30
CA ALA A 336 12.37 11.48 -2.89
C ALA A 336 11.13 11.78 -3.73
N SER A 337 10.16 12.43 -3.10
CA SER A 337 8.99 12.98 -3.77
C SER A 337 8.82 14.45 -3.43
N ILE A 338 8.33 15.17 -4.43
CA ILE A 338 7.94 16.55 -4.35
C ILE A 338 6.47 16.64 -4.77
N ASP A 339 5.62 17.17 -3.92
CA ASP A 339 4.21 17.36 -4.17
C ASP A 339 3.66 18.61 -3.46
N ASN A 340 2.35 18.86 -3.65
CA ASN A 340 1.64 19.93 -2.95
C ASN A 340 1.64 19.64 -1.44
N LEU A 341 2.09 20.61 -0.63
CA LEU A 341 2.22 20.47 0.82
C LEU A 341 0.91 20.01 1.50
N ASP A 342 -0.21 20.68 1.22
CA ASP A 342 -1.56 20.25 1.57
C ASP A 342 -2.61 21.14 0.83
N ALA A 343 -3.90 20.94 1.10
CA ALA A 343 -4.99 21.71 0.47
C ALA A 343 -5.09 23.17 0.92
N ASN A 344 -4.51 23.52 2.07
CA ASN A 344 -4.64 24.83 2.73
C ASN A 344 -3.34 25.66 2.65
N THR A 345 -2.22 25.04 2.33
CA THR A 345 -0.89 25.64 2.29
C THR A 345 -0.32 25.51 0.89
N LYS A 346 -0.22 26.63 0.18
CA LYS A 346 0.51 26.68 -1.09
C LYS A 346 2.01 26.56 -0.80
N GLY A 347 2.55 25.37 -0.94
CA GLY A 347 3.95 25.07 -0.64
C GLY A 347 4.43 23.79 -1.30
N LEU A 348 5.74 23.60 -1.25
CA LEU A 348 6.43 22.42 -1.78
C LEU A 348 6.74 21.47 -0.63
N SER A 349 6.21 20.26 -0.66
CA SER A 349 6.62 19.21 0.27
C SER A 349 7.83 18.46 -0.28
N PHE A 350 8.71 18.03 0.62
CA PHE A 350 9.78 17.08 0.31
C PHE A 350 9.65 15.90 1.26
N ALA A 351 9.41 14.72 0.70
CA ALA A 351 9.50 13.46 1.44
C ALA A 351 10.64 12.64 0.86
N GLY A 352 11.44 12.01 1.71
CA GLY A 352 12.56 11.19 1.29
C GLY A 352 12.76 9.97 2.18
N SER A 353 13.34 8.93 1.61
CA SER A 353 13.63 7.68 2.30
C SER A 353 14.86 7.03 1.67
N THR A 354 15.58 6.25 2.46
CA THR A 354 16.82 5.61 2.02
C THR A 354 17.02 4.27 2.71
N GLY A 355 17.90 3.44 2.17
CA GLY A 355 18.29 2.20 2.83
C GLY A 355 19.18 1.31 2.00
N ILE A 356 19.61 0.21 2.61
CA ILE A 356 20.53 -0.75 2.01
C ILE A 356 19.81 -2.09 1.80
N THR A 357 20.08 -2.69 0.65
CA THR A 357 19.71 -4.08 0.34
C THR A 357 20.98 -4.88 0.14
N TRP A 358 21.10 -6.01 0.83
CA TRP A 358 22.12 -7.02 0.58
C TRP A 358 21.49 -8.18 -0.18
N TYR A 359 22.00 -8.48 -1.37
CA TYR A 359 21.62 -9.67 -2.11
C TYR A 359 22.45 -10.85 -1.63
N LEU A 360 21.74 -11.90 -1.25
CA LEU A 360 22.31 -13.11 -0.68
C LEU A 360 22.27 -14.22 -1.75
N PRO A 361 23.22 -15.17 -1.72
CA PRO A 361 23.19 -16.30 -2.64
C PRO A 361 21.93 -17.16 -2.41
N ALA A 362 21.50 -17.86 -3.47
CA ALA A 362 20.51 -18.93 -3.35
C ALA A 362 21.08 -20.05 -2.45
N LEU A 363 20.26 -20.58 -1.54
CA LEU A 363 20.63 -21.67 -0.63
C LEU A 363 20.34 -23.04 -1.25
#